data_AF-A0A077MGF1-F1
#
_entry.id   AF-A0A077MGF1-F1
#
_cell.length_a   1.000
_cell.length_b   1.000
_cell.length_c   1.000
_cell.angle_alpha   90.00
_cell.angle_beta   90.00
_cell.angle_gamma   90.00
#
_symmetry.space_group_name_H-M   'P 1'
#
loop_
_entity.id
_entity.type
_entity.pdbx_description
1 polymer ?
#
loop_
_entity_poly.entity_id
_entity_poly.type
_entity_poly.pdbx_seq_one_letter_code
_entity_poly.pdbx_strand_id
1 'polypeptide(L)'
;MAGSILTQRMGKRVLVIERHFKLGGFNHAFTRKGFHWDVGLHYVGEMGAGMPLRRVMDLATRGAVAWRQLPPGYDQLGFRGENHWYFDSF
;
A
#
# COMPACT_ATOMS: atom_id res chain seq x y z
N MET A 1 5.44 9.22 1.03
CA MET A 1 5.18 8.99 2.48
C MET A 1 6.03 9.90 3.38
N ALA A 2 7.36 9.79 3.37
CA ALA A 2 8.22 10.56 4.29
C ALA A 2 7.97 12.08 4.27
N GLY A 3 7.89 12.71 3.10
CA GLY A 3 7.59 14.15 3.00
C GLY A 3 6.25 14.56 3.63
N SER A 4 5.23 13.72 3.49
CA SER A 4 3.93 13.92 4.13
C SER A 4 4.05 13.88 5.66
N ILE A 5 4.79 12.90 6.20
CA ILE A 5 5.02 12.78 7.64
C ILE A 5 5.83 13.96 8.17
N LEU A 6 6.92 14.35 7.50
CA LEU A 6 7.77 15.49 7.87
C LEU A 6 6.98 16.79 7.92
N THR A 7 6.09 17.01 6.95
CA THR A 7 5.25 18.22 6.92
C THR A 7 4.24 18.22 8.05
N GLN A 8 3.53 17.10 8.25
CA GLN A 8 2.41 17.03 9.19
C GLN A 8 2.82 16.91 10.66
N ARG A 9 3.89 16.17 10.96
CA ARG A 9 4.33 15.90 12.35
C ARG A 9 5.45 16.81 12.81
N MET A 10 6.26 17.33 11.89
CA MET A 10 7.46 18.09 12.22
C MET A 10 7.44 19.53 11.72
N GLY A 11 6.33 19.96 11.10
CA GLY A 11 6.14 21.33 10.59
C GLY A 11 7.16 21.74 9.53
N LYS A 12 7.75 20.77 8.82
CA LYS A 12 8.79 21.05 7.82
C LYS A 12 8.16 21.44 6.49
N ARG A 13 8.77 22.42 5.83
CA ARG A 13 8.53 22.67 4.40
C ARG A 13 9.33 21.66 3.60
N VAL A 14 8.66 20.88 2.76
CA VAL A 14 9.28 19.80 1.98
C VAL A 14 9.10 20.09 0.49
N LEU A 15 10.20 20.08 -0.26
CA LEU A 15 10.21 20.06 -1.72
C LEU A 15 10.37 18.62 -2.20
N VAL A 16 9.43 18.14 -3.02
CA VAL A 16 9.51 16.83 -3.67
C VAL A 16 9.83 17.06 -5.14
N ILE A 17 10.95 16.51 -5.61
CA ILE A 17 11.37 16.59 -7.01
C ILE A 17 11.34 15.18 -7.58
N GLU A 18 10.56 14.99 -8.64
CA GLU A 18 10.46 13.73 -9.39
C GLU A 18 10.96 14.00 -10.81
N ARG A 19 11.86 13.15 -11.31
CA ARG A 19 12.41 13.26 -12.67
C ARG A 19 11.43 12.69 -13.69
N HIS A 20 10.68 11.67 -13.30
CA HIS A 20 9.72 11.02 -14.17
C HIS A 20 8.44 11.87 -14.31
N PHE A 21 7.77 11.79 -15.46
CA PHE A 21 6.51 12.54 -15.68
C PHE A 21 5.33 12.00 -14.86
N LYS A 22 5.52 10.87 -14.16
CA LYS A 22 4.52 10.20 -13.34
C LYS A 22 5.09 9.90 -11.96
N LEU A 23 4.36 10.31 -10.93
CA LEU A 23 4.67 10.02 -9.53
C LEU A 23 4.49 8.53 -9.22
N GLY A 24 5.32 8.00 -8.33
CA GLY A 24 5.15 6.64 -7.77
C GLY A 24 6.43 5.81 -7.66
N GLY A 25 7.55 6.27 -8.22
CA GLY A 25 8.82 5.51 -8.20
C GLY A 25 8.64 4.12 -8.83
N PHE A 26 9.19 3.07 -8.21
CA PHE A 26 9.03 1.68 -8.67
C PHE A 26 7.61 1.11 -8.55
N ASN A 27 6.68 1.84 -7.93
CA ASN A 27 5.29 1.42 -7.74
C ASN A 27 4.30 2.27 -8.57
N HIS A 28 4.77 2.97 -9.61
CA HIS A 28 3.84 3.70 -10.46
C HIS A 28 3.00 2.74 -11.31
N ALA A 29 1.70 3.00 -11.38
CA ALA A 29 0.83 2.29 -12.31
C ALA A 29 1.03 2.80 -13.76
N PHE A 30 0.56 2.09 -14.78
CA PHE A 30 0.44 2.62 -16.14
C PHE A 30 -0.76 2.04 -16.87
N THR A 31 -1.19 2.71 -17.95
CA THR A 31 -2.30 2.24 -18.79
C THR A 31 -1.80 1.86 -20.17
N ARG A 32 -2.18 0.68 -20.65
CA ARG A 32 -1.83 0.19 -21.98
C ARG A 32 -3.03 -0.53 -22.60
N LYS A 33 -3.42 -0.12 -23.81
CA LYS A 33 -4.56 -0.70 -24.55
C LYS A 33 -5.87 -0.72 -23.73
N GLY A 34 -6.14 0.32 -22.94
CA GLY A 34 -7.34 0.40 -22.09
C GLY A 34 -7.24 -0.33 -20.75
N PHE A 35 -6.18 -1.10 -20.50
CA PHE A 35 -5.96 -1.80 -19.23
C PHE A 35 -5.05 -1.01 -18.31
N HIS A 36 -5.38 -0.98 -17.02
CA HIS A 36 -4.55 -0.39 -15.97
C HIS A 36 -3.69 -1.48 -15.30
N TRP A 37 -2.42 -1.18 -15.10
CA TRP A 37 -1.43 -2.11 -14.56
C TRP A 37 -0.72 -1.50 -13.37
N ASP A 38 -0.77 -2.20 -12.23
CA ASP A 38 0.07 -1.96 -11.06
C ASP A 38 1.23 -2.96 -11.07
N VAL A 39 2.46 -2.49 -11.18
CA VAL A 39 3.63 -3.38 -11.40
C VAL A 39 4.42 -3.75 -10.15
N GLY A 40 4.16 -3.09 -9.01
CA GLY A 40 5.01 -3.20 -7.82
C GLY A 40 4.29 -3.60 -6.54
N LEU A 41 2.95 -3.68 -6.54
CA LEU A 41 2.17 -3.90 -5.32
C LEU A 41 1.17 -5.03 -5.52
N HIS A 42 1.22 -6.04 -4.64
CA HIS A 42 0.30 -7.17 -4.66
C HIS A 42 -0.84 -7.01 -3.64
N TYR A 43 -0.50 -6.76 -2.38
CA TYR A 43 -1.42 -6.34 -1.33
C TYR A 43 -0.66 -5.60 -0.23
N VAL A 44 -1.40 -4.96 0.68
CA VAL A 44 -0.85 -4.33 1.88
C VAL A 44 -1.53 -4.98 3.08
N GLY A 45 -0.74 -5.68 3.91
CA GLY A 45 -1.25 -6.27 5.15
C GLY A 45 -1.44 -5.22 6.25
N GLU A 46 -2.06 -5.64 7.35
CA GLU A 46 -2.30 -4.83 8.55
C GLU A 46 -3.11 -3.54 8.30
N MET A 47 -3.99 -3.54 7.30
CA MET A 47 -4.84 -2.41 6.94
C MET A 47 -6.18 -2.42 7.68
N GLY A 48 -6.37 -3.39 8.58
CA GLY A 48 -7.50 -3.46 9.49
C GLY A 48 -7.63 -2.21 10.36
N ALA A 49 -8.87 -1.84 10.68
CA ALA A 49 -9.14 -0.69 11.53
C ALA A 49 -8.42 -0.84 12.89
N GLY A 50 -7.67 0.18 13.27
CA GLY A 50 -6.92 0.19 14.53
C GLY A 50 -5.55 -0.48 14.49
N MET A 51 -5.18 -1.17 13.42
CA MET A 51 -3.87 -1.83 13.29
C MET A 51 -2.73 -0.80 13.17
N PRO A 52 -1.51 -1.13 13.64
CA PRO A 52 -0.39 -0.18 13.67
C PRO A 52 -0.04 0.40 12.30
N LEU A 53 0.10 -0.45 11.27
CA LEU A 53 0.44 0.01 9.93
C LEU A 53 -0.68 0.84 9.33
N ARG A 54 -1.96 0.46 9.55
CA ARG A 54 -3.12 1.26 9.14
C ARG A 54 -3.03 2.71 9.64
N ARG A 55 -2.65 2.94 10.91
CA ARG A 55 -2.50 4.30 11.47
C ARG A 55 -1.41 5.11 10.76
N VAL A 56 -0.30 4.48 10.39
CA VAL A 56 0.79 5.13 9.65
C VAL A 56 0.32 5.52 8.25
N MET A 57 -0.40 4.63 7.58
CA MET A 57 -0.97 4.89 6.25
C MET A 57 -2.01 6.00 6.27
N ASP A 58 -2.91 6.00 7.26
CA ASP A 58 -3.91 7.04 7.42
C ASP A 58 -3.25 8.41 7.69
N LEU A 59 -2.20 8.46 8.50
CA LEU A 59 -1.41 9.68 8.70
C LEU A 59 -0.74 10.14 7.39
N ALA A 60 -0.09 9.22 6.68
CA ALA A 60 0.65 9.54 5.46
C ALA A 60 -0.26 10.02 4.33
N THR A 61 -1.48 9.50 4.26
CA THR A 61 -2.45 9.75 3.18
C THR A 61 -3.58 10.71 3.60
N ARG A 62 -3.61 11.14 4.87
CA ARG A 62 -4.74 11.88 5.47
C ARG A 62 -6.08 11.14 5.33
N GLY A 63 -6.04 9.81 5.41
CA GLY A 63 -7.21 8.95 5.22
C GLY A 63 -7.80 8.97 3.81
N ALA A 64 -7.08 9.49 2.80
CA ALA A 64 -7.59 9.56 1.43
C ALA A 64 -7.60 8.21 0.70
N VAL A 65 -7.00 7.16 1.29
CA VAL A 65 -6.97 5.81 0.71
C VAL A 65 -8.08 4.96 1.33
N ALA A 66 -8.99 4.48 0.48
CA ALA A 66 -9.97 3.48 0.86
C ALA A 66 -9.34 2.08 0.76
N TRP A 67 -9.37 1.34 1.87
CA TRP A 67 -8.86 -0.02 1.94
C TRP A 67 -9.98 -1.03 1.75
N ARG A 68 -9.72 -2.08 0.97
CA ARG A 68 -10.64 -3.20 0.75
C ARG A 68 -9.99 -4.48 1.22
N GLN A 69 -10.68 -5.25 2.05
CA GLN A 69 -10.22 -6.56 2.46
C GLN A 69 -10.13 -7.50 1.26
N LEU A 70 -9.07 -8.30 1.22
CA LEU A 70 -9.00 -9.43 0.31
C LEU A 70 -9.99 -10.52 0.72
N PRO A 71 -10.52 -11.31 -0.24
CA PRO A 71 -11.35 -12.46 0.08
C PRO A 71 -10.56 -13.50 0.89
N PRO A 72 -11.23 -14.31 1.72
CA PRO A 72 -10.58 -15.40 2.45
C PRO A 72 -9.87 -16.38 1.50
N GLY A 73 -8.69 -16.87 1.92
CA GLY A 73 -7.93 -17.87 1.16
C GLY A 73 -7.28 -17.34 -0.14
N TYR A 74 -7.12 -16.01 -0.26
CA TYR A 74 -6.48 -15.37 -1.42
C TYR A 74 -5.05 -15.88 -1.66
N ASP A 75 -4.26 -16.03 -0.61
CA ASP A 75 -2.92 -16.63 -0.65
C ASP A 75 -2.86 -17.90 0.19
N GLN A 76 -2.34 -18.98 -0.41
CA GLN A 76 -2.16 -20.28 0.23
C GLN A 76 -0.70 -20.70 0.13
N LEU A 77 -0.10 -21.03 1.28
CA LEU A 77 1.25 -21.57 1.35
C LEU A 77 1.18 -23.03 1.76
N GLY A 78 1.62 -23.92 0.87
CA GLY A 78 1.73 -25.34 1.14
C GLY A 78 3.17 -25.72 1.48
N PHE A 79 3.41 -26.31 2.65
CA PHE A 79 4.70 -26.87 3.01
C PHE A 79 4.55 -28.39 3.23
N ARG A 80 5.35 -29.20 2.52
CA ARG A 80 5.38 -30.67 2.65
C ARG A 80 4.02 -31.39 2.53
N GLY A 81 3.07 -30.85 1.75
CA GLY A 81 1.76 -31.45 1.53
C GLY A 81 0.70 -31.07 2.56
N GLU A 82 1.04 -30.20 3.52
CA GLU A 82 0.07 -29.57 4.41
C GLU A 82 -0.22 -28.14 3.92
N ASN A 83 -1.50 -27.81 3.76
CA ASN A 83 -1.93 -26.45 3.45
C ASN A 83 -1.99 -25.65 4.76
N HIS A 84 -1.20 -24.57 4.84
CA HIS A 84 -1.20 -23.67 5.99
C HIS A 84 -1.79 -22.33 5.55
N TRP A 85 -2.83 -21.88 6.27
CA TRP A 85 -3.51 -20.60 6.02
C TRP A 85 -2.79 -19.50 6.79
N TYR A 86 -2.17 -18.55 6.09
CA TYR A 86 -1.41 -17.46 6.72
C TYR A 86 -2.11 -16.11 6.74
N PHE A 87 -3.26 -15.96 6.08
CA PHE A 87 -3.86 -14.64 5.87
C PHE A 87 -5.38 -14.66 6.09
N ASP A 88 -5.77 -14.69 7.37
CA ASP A 88 -7.14 -14.37 7.81
C ASP A 88 -7.16 -12.98 8.48
N SER A 89 -6.74 -11.92 7.81
CA SER A 89 -6.99 -10.56 8.32
C SER A 89 -6.57 -9.44 7.39
N PHE A 90 -7.36 -8.37 7.43
CA PHE A 90 -7.13 -7.05 6.85
C PHE A 90 -5.71 -6.49 7.02
#